data_AF-A0A950SIN1-F1
#
_entry.id   AF-A0A950SIN1-F1
#
_cell.length_a   1.000
_cell.length_b   1.000
_cell.length_c   1.000
_cell.angle_alpha   90.00
_cell.angle_beta   90.00
_cell.angle_gamma   90.00
#
_symmetry.space_group_name_H-M   'P 1'
#
loop_
_entity.id
_entity.type
_entity.pdbx_description
1 polymer ?
#
loop_
_entity_poly.entity_id
_entity_poly.type
_entity_poly.pdbx_seq_one_letter_code
_entity_poly.pdbx_strand_id
1 'polypeptide(L)'
;MSFETDLDRERARIMRAVRQAGNSWAEAMRAHKLAPPDLGFASRLRTLAGAAAEEQIAWEHAHAAGLLWRPIPGAEHAEPPYELRPATGRRGPTELWSRFDAAVAGLNRAITGSDAAAVADAFGELSEAAGHLADAVTREDTANQPAARTRARGAA
;
A
#
# COMPACT_ATOMS: atom_id res chain seq x y z
N MET A 1 -27.62 2.22 -30.28
CA MET A 1 -26.44 1.55 -29.68
C MET A 1 -26.96 0.66 -28.56
N SER A 2 -26.56 -0.61 -28.53
CA SER A 2 -27.17 -1.64 -27.67
C SER A 2 -26.62 -1.57 -26.23
N PHE A 3 -27.50 -1.71 -25.23
CA PHE A 3 -27.19 -1.80 -23.80
C PHE A 3 -26.10 -2.85 -23.49
N GLU A 4 -26.09 -3.95 -24.23
CA GLU A 4 -25.11 -5.04 -24.10
C GLU A 4 -23.68 -4.56 -24.43
N THR A 5 -23.53 -3.70 -25.44
CA THR A 5 -22.23 -3.14 -25.82
C THR A 5 -21.70 -2.14 -24.79
N ASP A 6 -22.58 -1.45 -24.07
CA ASP A 6 -22.18 -0.50 -23.03
C ASP A 6 -21.75 -1.23 -21.76
N LEU A 7 -22.43 -2.31 -21.38
CA LEU A 7 -22.03 -3.20 -20.28
C LEU A 7 -20.66 -3.86 -20.53
N ASP A 8 -20.41 -4.33 -21.75
CA ASP A 8 -19.12 -4.93 -22.11
C ASP A 8 -17.97 -3.91 -22.03
N ARG A 9 -18.20 -2.66 -22.46
CA ARG A 9 -17.20 -1.60 -22.36
C ARG A 9 -16.91 -1.24 -20.90
N GLU A 10 -17.93 -1.17 -20.06
CA GLU A 10 -17.76 -0.87 -18.64
C GLU A 10 -17.01 -1.98 -17.92
N ARG A 11 -17.37 -3.24 -18.16
CA ARG A 11 -16.63 -4.39 -17.62
C ARG A 11 -15.16 -4.39 -18.07
N ALA A 12 -14.88 -4.06 -19.33
CA ALA A 12 -13.51 -3.95 -19.85
C ALA A 12 -12.73 -2.77 -19.23
N ARG A 13 -13.41 -1.69 -18.82
CA ARG A 13 -12.80 -0.58 -18.09
C ARG A 13 -12.43 -1.00 -16.67
N ILE A 14 -13.34 -1.65 -15.96
CA ILE A 14 -13.11 -2.16 -14.59
C ILE A 14 -11.94 -3.15 -14.57
N MET A 15 -11.92 -4.12 -15.49
CA MET A 15 -10.82 -5.09 -15.58
C MET A 15 -9.46 -4.45 -15.91
N ARG A 16 -9.45 -3.33 -16.64
CA ARG A 16 -8.22 -2.55 -16.87
C ARG A 16 -7.77 -1.82 -15.62
N ALA A 17 -8.70 -1.23 -14.86
CA ALA A 17 -8.41 -0.57 -13.60
C ALA A 17 -7.82 -1.54 -12.57
N VAL A 18 -8.44 -2.72 -12.39
CA VAL A 18 -7.92 -3.79 -11.51
C VAL A 18 -6.51 -4.20 -11.90
N ARG A 19 -6.25 -4.41 -13.20
CA ARG A 19 -4.90 -4.77 -13.67
C ARG A 19 -3.88 -3.66 -13.41
N GLN A 20 -4.27 -2.41 -13.61
CA GLN A 20 -3.40 -1.27 -13.36
C GLN A 20 -3.05 -1.15 -11.87
N ALA A 21 -4.06 -1.22 -11.00
CA ALA A 21 -3.87 -1.19 -9.55
C ALA A 21 -2.94 -2.32 -9.07
N GLY A 22 -3.15 -3.55 -9.55
CA GLY A 22 -2.27 -4.69 -9.25
C GLY A 22 -0.82 -4.50 -9.71
N ASN A 23 -0.60 -3.81 -10.83
CA ASN A 23 0.75 -3.47 -11.28
C ASN A 23 1.39 -2.41 -10.36
N SER A 24 0.66 -1.35 -10.00
CA SER A 24 1.11 -0.34 -9.04
C SER A 24 1.49 -0.96 -7.70
N TRP A 25 0.64 -1.88 -7.19
CA TRP A 25 0.88 -2.63 -5.97
C TRP A 25 2.15 -3.49 -6.05
N ALA A 26 2.30 -4.27 -7.12
CA ALA A 26 3.49 -5.10 -7.33
C ALA A 26 4.77 -4.27 -7.43
N GLU A 27 4.71 -3.10 -8.08
CA GLU A 27 5.84 -2.17 -8.17
C GLU A 27 6.20 -1.57 -6.81
N ALA A 28 5.21 -1.13 -6.03
CA ALA A 28 5.44 -0.63 -4.67
C ALA A 28 6.09 -1.70 -3.78
N MET A 29 5.56 -2.93 -3.78
CA MET A 29 6.14 -4.05 -3.03
C MET A 29 7.56 -4.39 -3.47
N ARG A 30 7.84 -4.32 -4.78
CA ARG A 30 9.19 -4.53 -5.32
C ARG A 30 10.16 -3.43 -4.88
N ALA A 31 9.72 -2.19 -4.81
CA ALA A 31 10.53 -1.08 -4.31
C ALA A 31 10.99 -1.33 -2.87
N HIS A 32 10.10 -1.87 -2.01
CA HIS A 32 10.47 -2.26 -0.64
C HIS A 32 11.45 -3.44 -0.60
N LYS A 33 11.28 -4.41 -1.49
CA LYS A 33 12.16 -5.60 -1.56
C LYS A 33 13.59 -5.26 -2.00
N LEU A 34 13.76 -4.26 -2.85
CA LEU A 34 15.06 -3.88 -3.43
C LEU A 34 15.70 -2.65 -2.78
N ALA A 35 15.08 -2.12 -1.72
CA ALA A 35 15.50 -0.89 -1.09
C ALA A 35 16.87 -1.02 -0.42
N PRO A 36 17.81 -0.07 -0.65
CA PRO A 36 18.94 0.11 0.24
C PRO A 36 18.47 0.74 1.57
N PRO A 37 19.22 0.56 2.67
CA PRO A 37 18.96 1.27 3.92
C PRO A 37 19.21 2.77 3.72
N ASP A 38 18.15 3.52 3.43
CA ASP A 38 18.22 4.94 3.07
C ASP A 38 17.08 5.78 3.69
N LEU A 39 17.14 7.10 3.45
CA LEU A 39 16.12 8.07 3.87
C LEU A 39 14.85 8.04 2.99
N GLY A 40 14.80 7.20 1.95
CA GLY A 40 13.67 7.09 1.02
C GLY A 40 12.49 6.27 1.55
N PHE A 41 12.64 5.66 2.74
CA PHE A 41 11.65 4.76 3.33
C PHE A 41 10.26 5.38 3.50
N ALA A 42 10.18 6.62 3.99
CA ALA A 42 8.89 7.31 4.16
C ALA A 42 8.16 7.50 2.83
N SER A 43 8.92 7.80 1.76
CA SER A 43 8.36 7.90 0.40
C SER A 43 7.86 6.55 -0.10
N ARG A 44 8.61 5.46 0.14
CA ARG A 44 8.17 4.10 -0.24
C ARG A 44 6.92 3.67 0.51
N LEU A 45 6.79 4.00 1.80
CA LEU A 45 5.56 3.76 2.56
C LEU A 45 4.38 4.55 1.97
N ARG A 46 4.59 5.80 1.56
CA ARG A 46 3.55 6.61 0.91
C ARG A 46 3.15 6.05 -0.45
N THR A 47 4.10 5.59 -1.26
CA THR A 47 3.81 4.90 -2.52
C THR A 47 3.02 3.61 -2.29
N LEU A 48 3.37 2.84 -1.26
CA LEU A 48 2.63 1.64 -0.87
C LEU A 48 1.18 1.97 -0.46
N ALA A 49 1.00 3.01 0.36
CA ALA A 49 -0.32 3.48 0.76
C ALA A 49 -1.18 3.88 -0.45
N GLY A 50 -0.60 4.63 -1.40
CA GLY A 50 -1.28 5.03 -2.63
C GLY A 50 -1.67 3.84 -3.50
N ALA A 51 -0.77 2.89 -3.70
CA ALA A 51 -1.07 1.68 -4.47
C ALA A 51 -2.16 0.82 -3.81
N ALA A 52 -2.19 0.73 -2.48
CA ALA A 52 -3.26 0.05 -1.75
C ALA A 52 -4.62 0.76 -1.92
N ALA A 53 -4.65 2.10 -1.91
CA ALA A 53 -5.88 2.85 -2.19
C ALA A 53 -6.38 2.64 -3.63
N GLU A 54 -5.48 2.54 -4.61
CA GLU A 54 -5.85 2.21 -6.00
C GLU A 54 -6.48 0.82 -6.09
N GLU A 55 -5.95 -0.17 -5.38
CA GLU A 55 -6.52 -1.52 -5.30
C GLU A 55 -7.91 -1.51 -4.63
N GLN A 56 -8.07 -0.81 -3.51
CA GLN A 56 -9.37 -0.65 -2.84
C GLN A 56 -10.43 -0.15 -3.84
N ILE A 57 -10.18 0.99 -4.49
CA ILE A 57 -11.14 1.61 -5.41
C ILE A 57 -11.43 0.68 -6.60
N ALA A 58 -10.40 0.02 -7.14
CA ALA A 58 -10.58 -0.91 -8.26
C ALA A 58 -11.44 -2.12 -7.88
N TRP A 59 -11.25 -2.69 -6.68
CA TRP A 59 -12.00 -3.84 -6.21
C TRP A 59 -13.40 -3.49 -5.70
N GLU A 60 -13.62 -2.29 -5.17
CA GLU A 60 -14.98 -1.77 -4.89
C GLU A 60 -15.81 -1.71 -6.18
N HIS A 61 -15.25 -1.14 -7.25
CA HIS A 61 -15.92 -1.11 -8.55
C HIS A 61 -16.10 -2.52 -9.15
N ALA A 62 -15.11 -3.40 -8.99
CA ALA A 62 -15.21 -4.79 -9.44
C ALA A 62 -16.33 -5.53 -8.71
N HIS A 63 -16.41 -5.40 -7.39
CA HIS A 63 -17.48 -5.98 -6.57
C HIS A 63 -18.86 -5.44 -6.98
N ALA A 64 -19.00 -4.12 -7.16
CA ALA A 64 -20.24 -3.49 -7.61
C ALA A 64 -20.68 -4.00 -9.00
N ALA A 65 -19.75 -4.43 -9.85
CA ALA A 65 -20.01 -5.07 -11.13
C ALA A 65 -20.18 -6.59 -11.05
N GLY A 66 -20.26 -7.17 -9.85
CA GLY A 66 -20.44 -8.60 -9.62
C GLY A 66 -19.22 -9.46 -9.93
N LEU A 67 -18.03 -8.86 -10.03
CA LEU A 67 -16.78 -9.60 -10.20
C LEU A 67 -16.32 -10.18 -8.86
N LEU A 68 -15.71 -11.36 -8.94
CA LEU A 68 -15.13 -12.05 -7.79
C LEU A 68 -13.62 -11.91 -7.80
N TRP A 69 -13.05 -11.86 -6.59
CA TRP A 69 -11.61 -11.99 -6.44
C TRP A 69 -11.19 -13.42 -6.76
N ARG A 70 -10.04 -13.58 -7.42
CA ARG A 70 -9.43 -14.90 -7.63
C ARG A 70 -8.50 -15.20 -6.45
N PRO A 71 -8.82 -16.17 -5.59
CA PRO A 71 -8.01 -16.51 -4.43
C PRO A 71 -6.55 -16.75 -4.78
N ILE A 72 -5.64 -16.34 -3.89
CA ILE A 72 -4.22 -16.65 -3.92
C ILE A 72 -3.93 -17.63 -2.77
N PRO A 73 -3.93 -18.97 -3.01
CA PRO A 73 -3.70 -19.95 -1.96
C PRO A 73 -2.28 -19.82 -1.36
N GLY A 74 -2.17 -19.95 -0.04
CA GLY A 74 -0.89 -19.89 0.69
C GLY A 74 -0.39 -18.48 1.00
N ALA A 75 -1.16 -17.44 0.65
CA ALA A 75 -0.80 -16.06 0.93
C ALA A 75 -0.92 -15.68 2.42
N GLU A 76 -1.66 -16.46 3.22
CA GLU A 76 -1.82 -16.28 4.66
C GLU A 76 -0.50 -16.30 5.43
N HIS A 77 0.54 -16.93 4.86
CA HIS A 77 1.89 -17.04 5.42
C HIS A 77 2.93 -16.20 4.66
N ALA A 78 2.50 -15.34 3.74
CA ALA A 78 3.41 -14.50 2.99
C ALA A 78 4.14 -13.53 3.93
N GLU A 79 5.47 -13.62 3.97
CA GLU A 79 6.28 -12.71 4.75
C GLU A 79 6.46 -11.38 4.01
N PRO A 80 6.31 -10.23 4.69
CA PRO A 80 6.57 -8.94 4.08
C PRO A 80 8.07 -8.77 3.76
N PRO A 81 8.41 -7.84 2.85
CA PRO A 81 9.79 -7.41 2.59
C PRO A 81 10.55 -7.10 3.88
N TYR A 82 11.88 -7.30 3.89
CA TYR A 82 12.70 -7.20 5.09
C TYR A 82 12.51 -5.88 5.85
N GLU A 83 12.50 -4.73 5.16
CA GLU A 83 12.31 -3.42 5.81
C GLU A 83 10.92 -3.24 6.48
N LEU A 84 9.95 -4.04 6.07
CA LEU A 84 8.61 -4.11 6.63
C LEU A 84 8.45 -5.22 7.67
N ARG A 85 9.52 -5.90 8.12
CA ARG A 85 9.43 -6.95 9.16
C ARG A 85 9.62 -6.38 10.57
N PRO A 86 9.03 -7.00 11.60
CA PRO A 86 9.32 -6.65 12.99
C PRO A 86 10.81 -6.86 13.30
N ALA A 87 11.33 -6.13 14.30
CA ALA A 87 12.71 -6.22 14.79
C ALA A 87 13.84 -5.71 13.87
N THR A 88 13.54 -4.97 12.81
CA THR A 88 14.56 -4.38 11.91
C THR A 88 15.01 -2.96 12.30
N GLY A 89 14.64 -2.48 13.50
CA GLY A 89 14.87 -1.08 13.88
C GLY A 89 13.96 -0.11 13.13
N ARG A 90 12.69 -0.51 12.96
CA ARG A 90 11.67 0.29 12.26
C ARG A 90 11.56 1.69 12.87
N ARG A 91 11.68 2.71 12.02
CA ARG A 91 11.39 4.11 12.37
C ARG A 91 9.90 4.32 12.56
N GLY A 92 9.53 5.26 13.41
CA GLY A 92 8.14 5.60 13.72
C GLY A 92 7.54 4.88 14.94
N PRO A 93 6.34 5.30 15.37
CA PRO A 93 5.71 4.81 16.59
C PRO A 93 5.34 3.33 16.52
N THR A 94 5.64 2.58 17.59
CA THR A 94 5.30 1.15 17.71
C THR A 94 3.81 0.87 17.50
N GLU A 95 2.92 1.74 18.00
CA GLU A 95 1.49 1.53 17.85
C GLU A 95 1.02 1.59 16.39
N LEU A 96 1.59 2.50 15.58
CA LEU A 96 1.26 2.57 14.15
C LEU A 96 1.77 1.33 13.41
N TRP A 97 2.92 0.80 13.83
CA TRP A 97 3.43 -0.47 13.32
C TRP A 97 2.52 -1.65 13.65
N SER A 98 1.99 -1.72 14.87
CA SER A 98 1.02 -2.76 15.24
C SER A 98 -0.24 -2.70 14.37
N ARG A 99 -0.73 -1.52 14.03
CA ARG A 99 -1.89 -1.36 13.13
C ARG A 99 -1.56 -1.81 11.70
N PHE A 100 -0.39 -1.43 11.19
CA PHE A 100 0.08 -1.88 9.88
C PHE A 100 0.25 -3.39 9.80
N ASP A 101 0.90 -4.00 10.80
CA ASP A 101 1.08 -5.45 10.86
C ASP A 101 -0.26 -6.19 10.93
N ALA A 102 -1.24 -5.64 11.66
CA ALA A 102 -2.60 -6.17 11.70
C ALA A 102 -3.31 -6.05 10.34
N ALA A 103 -3.18 -4.92 9.65
CA ALA A 103 -3.73 -4.71 8.31
C ALA A 103 -3.11 -5.64 7.27
N VAL A 104 -1.79 -5.86 7.31
CA VAL A 104 -1.10 -6.85 6.46
C VAL A 104 -1.64 -8.25 6.72
N ALA A 105 -1.80 -8.64 7.99
CA ALA A 105 -2.38 -9.94 8.33
C ALA A 105 -3.85 -10.05 7.88
N GLY A 106 -4.61 -8.96 7.95
CA GLY A 106 -5.98 -8.86 7.41
C GLY A 106 -6.01 -9.09 5.90
N LEU A 107 -5.19 -8.36 5.15
CA LEU A 107 -5.06 -8.50 3.70
C LEU A 107 -4.65 -9.91 3.30
N ASN A 108 -3.63 -10.48 3.94
CA ASN A 108 -3.17 -11.84 3.66
C ASN A 108 -4.28 -12.89 3.87
N ARG A 109 -5.21 -12.67 4.80
CA ARG A 109 -6.39 -13.53 4.96
C ARG A 109 -7.48 -13.23 3.92
N ALA A 110 -7.72 -11.97 3.59
CA ALA A 110 -8.76 -11.59 2.63
C ALA A 110 -8.46 -12.17 1.23
N ILE A 111 -7.20 -12.07 0.77
CA ILE A 111 -6.81 -12.50 -0.58
C ILE A 111 -6.80 -14.03 -0.78
N THR A 112 -6.97 -14.82 0.29
CA THR A 112 -7.17 -16.28 0.21
C THR A 112 -8.65 -16.66 0.07
N GLY A 113 -9.56 -15.73 0.39
CA GLY A 113 -10.99 -15.84 0.07
C GLY A 113 -11.28 -15.45 -1.38
N SER A 114 -12.55 -15.46 -1.79
CA SER A 114 -12.99 -15.03 -3.13
C SER A 114 -13.85 -13.76 -3.12
N ASP A 115 -14.05 -13.16 -1.94
CA ASP A 115 -14.88 -11.97 -1.76
C ASP A 115 -14.11 -10.71 -2.15
N ALA A 116 -14.53 -10.08 -3.25
CA ALA A 116 -13.94 -8.84 -3.74
C ALA A 116 -14.15 -7.66 -2.79
N ALA A 117 -15.27 -7.61 -2.05
CA ALA A 117 -15.52 -6.54 -1.08
C ALA A 117 -14.55 -6.65 0.10
N ALA A 118 -14.40 -7.86 0.66
CA ALA A 118 -13.44 -8.10 1.75
C ALA A 118 -12.00 -7.80 1.34
N VAL A 119 -11.63 -8.06 0.08
CA VAL A 119 -10.30 -7.68 -0.44
C VAL A 119 -10.16 -6.16 -0.56
N ALA A 120 -11.18 -5.46 -1.04
CA ALA A 120 -11.17 -4.00 -1.12
C ALA A 120 -11.02 -3.35 0.26
N ASP A 121 -11.83 -3.78 1.24
CA ASP A 121 -11.76 -3.29 2.62
C ASP A 121 -10.37 -3.49 3.22
N ALA A 122 -9.77 -4.67 3.02
CA ALA A 122 -8.44 -4.96 3.54
C ALA A 122 -7.33 -4.12 2.88
N PHE A 123 -7.45 -3.81 1.59
CA PHE A 123 -6.56 -2.85 0.93
C PHE A 123 -6.73 -1.43 1.48
N GLY A 124 -7.97 -1.02 1.79
CA GLY A 124 -8.24 0.26 2.44
C GLY A 124 -7.61 0.39 3.81
N GLU A 125 -7.80 -0.61 4.68
CA GLU A 125 -7.17 -0.67 6.00
C GLU A 125 -5.64 -0.56 5.90
N LEU A 126 -5.04 -1.27 4.94
CA LEU A 126 -3.60 -1.22 4.71
C LEU A 126 -3.15 0.16 4.20
N SER A 127 -3.92 0.78 3.30
CA SER A 127 -3.64 2.12 2.80
C SER A 127 -3.58 3.14 3.93
N GLU A 128 -4.60 3.16 4.81
CA GLU A 128 -4.66 4.06 5.94
C GLU A 128 -3.51 3.84 6.92
N ALA A 129 -3.23 2.59 7.28
CA ALA A 129 -2.15 2.25 8.20
C ALA A 129 -0.77 2.65 7.63
N ALA A 130 -0.52 2.36 6.36
CA ALA A 130 0.72 2.73 5.66
C ALA A 130 0.88 4.25 5.53
N GLY A 131 -0.21 4.98 5.25
CA GLY A 131 -0.21 6.44 5.17
C GLY A 131 0.14 7.09 6.51
N HIS A 132 -0.49 6.66 7.60
CA HIS A 132 -0.18 7.14 8.94
C HIS A 132 1.28 6.87 9.34
N LEU A 133 1.82 5.69 8.99
CA LEU A 133 3.22 5.38 9.20
C LEU A 133 4.14 6.28 8.38
N ALA A 134 3.85 6.49 7.09
CA ALA A 134 4.65 7.36 6.22
C ALA A 134 4.75 8.79 6.78
N ASP A 135 3.64 9.32 7.29
CA ASP A 135 3.61 10.66 7.89
C ASP A 135 4.38 10.72 9.20
N ALA A 136 4.26 9.70 10.05
CA ALA A 136 5.00 9.63 11.31
C ALA A 136 6.51 9.51 11.08
N VAL A 137 6.94 8.65 10.15
CA VAL A 137 8.36 8.50 9.76
C VAL A 137 8.88 9.81 9.15
N THR A 138 8.10 10.47 8.29
CA THR A 138 8.49 11.78 7.71
C THR A 138 8.74 12.82 8.80
N ARG A 139 7.88 12.89 9.82
CA ARG A 139 8.06 13.81 10.95
C ARG A 139 9.32 13.50 11.74
N GLU A 140 9.57 12.23 12.03
CA GLU A 140 10.78 11.77 12.72
C GLU A 140 12.05 12.08 11.91
N ASP A 141 12.07 11.76 10.62
CA ASP A 141 13.18 12.05 9.70
C ASP A 141 13.43 13.57 9.57
N THR A 142 12.38 14.39 9.64
CA THR A 142 12.52 15.87 9.62
C THR A 142 13.06 16.41 10.93
N ALA A 143 12.62 15.86 12.07
CA ALA A 143 13.10 16.27 13.40
C ALA A 143 14.56 15.85 13.65
N ASN A 144 14.97 14.71 13.11
CA ASN A 144 16.33 14.18 13.23
C ASN A 144 17.31 14.74 12.20
N GLN A 145 16.84 15.49 11.19
CA GLN A 145 17.73 16.18 10.27
C GLN A 145 18.46 17.33 10.99
N PRO A 146 19.80 17.31 11.08
CA PRO A 146 20.55 18.41 11.67
C PRO A 146 20.27 19.67 10.84
N ALA A 147 20.00 20.79 11.52
CA ALA A 147 19.69 22.09 10.93
C ALA A 147 20.80 22.59 9.98
N ALA A 148 20.83 22.07 8.76
CA ALA A 148 21.74 22.51 7.72
C ALA A 148 21.21 23.81 7.14
N ARG A 149 21.47 24.96 7.80
CA ARG A 149 21.67 26.28 7.13
C ARG A 149 21.92 27.52 8.00
N THR A 150 21.88 27.49 9.33
CA THR A 150 22.01 28.76 10.10
C THR A 150 23.46 29.18 10.42
N ARG A 151 24.49 28.41 10.04
CA ARG A 151 25.89 28.79 10.28
C ARG A 151 26.74 28.43 9.06
N ALA A 152 27.10 29.41 8.23
CA ALA A 152 28.35 29.45 7.42
C ALA A 152 28.29 30.32 6.14
N ARG A 153 27.34 31.25 5.98
CA ARG A 153 27.51 32.36 5.00
C ARG A 153 26.97 33.65 5.59
N GLY A 154 27.86 34.61 5.86
CA GLY A 154 27.48 36.01 6.10
C GLY A 154 27.88 36.61 7.45
N ALA A 155 29.08 36.36 7.95
CA ALA A 155 29.78 37.31 8.81
C ALA A 155 31.20 37.43 8.25
N ALA A 156 31.32 38.30 7.25
CA ALA A 156 32.57 38.82 6.71
C ALA A 156 32.48 40.34 6.80
#